data_AF-A0A924Q9T6-F1
#
_entry.id   AF-A0A924Q9T6-F1
#
_cell.length_a   1.000
_cell.length_b   1.000
_cell.length_c   1.000
_cell.angle_alpha   90.00
_cell.angle_beta   90.00
_cell.angle_gamma   90.00
#
_symmetry.space_group_name_H-M   'P 1'
#
loop_
_entity.id
_entity.type
_entity.pdbx_description
1 polymer ?
#
loop_
_entity_poly.entity_id
_entity_poly.type
_entity_poly.pdbx_seq_one_letter_code
_entity_poly.pdbx_strand_id
1 'polypeptide(L)'
;MKRLLALVATLLIATMALAQQSSGPVASPAELAKLEQQRVVTQPYNNAPIWKNARGAVEGYASIPAPEAGVLIQDGGQNWRALRNGWFSVIGGWALVAMMLMIGSFYAWKGTMQLHDSPTGRMMERFTLLERMAHWGTAISFSVLAISGLILLFGKTL
;
A
#
# COMPACT_ATOMS: atom_id res chain seq x y z
N MET A 1 -0.06 -31.71 3.43
CA MET A 1 -0.07 -30.70 2.34
C MET A 1 -1.46 -30.15 2.05
N LYS A 2 -2.48 -30.98 1.77
CA LYS A 2 -3.86 -30.51 1.46
C LYS A 2 -4.53 -29.70 2.60
N ARG A 3 -4.26 -30.04 3.87
CA ARG A 3 -4.77 -29.32 5.05
C ARG A 3 -4.07 -27.97 5.33
N LEU A 4 -2.80 -27.86 4.93
CA LEU A 4 -2.01 -26.62 5.07
C LEU A 4 -2.45 -25.57 4.02
N LEU A 5 -2.71 -26.04 2.79
CA LEU A 5 -3.29 -25.23 1.73
C LEU A 5 -4.70 -24.72 2.07
N ALA A 6 -5.52 -25.56 2.71
CA ALA A 6 -6.85 -25.16 3.17
C ALA A 6 -6.80 -24.07 4.26
N LEU A 7 -5.85 -24.18 5.21
CA LEU A 7 -5.67 -23.20 6.30
C LEU A 7 -5.17 -21.83 5.80
N VAL A 8 -4.23 -21.82 4.84
CA VAL A 8 -3.74 -20.58 4.22
C VAL A 8 -4.81 -19.92 3.35
N ALA A 9 -5.61 -20.70 2.62
CA ALA A 9 -6.73 -20.19 1.85
C ALA A 9 -7.82 -19.58 2.75
N THR A 10 -8.14 -20.19 3.89
CA THR A 10 -9.11 -19.63 4.86
C THR A 10 -8.60 -18.36 5.54
N LEU A 11 -7.29 -18.22 5.76
CA LEU A 11 -6.72 -17.01 6.35
C LEU A 11 -6.76 -15.81 5.39
N LEU A 12 -6.53 -16.05 4.10
CA LEU A 12 -6.64 -15.02 3.04
C LEU A 12 -8.08 -14.54 2.84
N ILE A 13 -9.07 -15.43 2.97
CA ILE A 13 -10.50 -15.07 2.87
C ILE A 13 -10.95 -14.28 4.11
N ALA A 14 -10.45 -14.62 5.31
CA ALA A 14 -10.77 -13.89 6.54
C ALA A 14 -10.26 -12.44 6.53
N THR A 15 -9.11 -12.16 5.89
CA THR A 15 -8.60 -10.79 5.74
C THR A 15 -9.40 -9.92 4.76
N MET A 16 -10.13 -10.52 3.80
CA MET A 16 -11.04 -9.77 2.92
C MET A 16 -12.39 -9.46 3.56
N ALA A 17 -12.82 -10.21 4.58
CA ALA A 17 -14.09 -9.97 5.26
C ALA A 17 -14.07 -8.75 6.19
N LEU A 18 -12.90 -8.36 6.72
CA LEU A 18 -12.75 -7.09 7.45
C LEU A 18 -12.63 -5.88 6.52
N ALA A 19 -12.63 -6.09 5.20
CA ALA A 19 -12.58 -5.05 4.20
C ALA A 19 -13.97 -4.52 3.79
N GLN A 20 -14.97 -4.64 4.66
CA GLN A 20 -16.31 -4.16 4.38
C GLN A 20 -16.33 -2.64 4.32
N GLN A 21 -16.13 -2.13 3.11
CA GLN A 21 -16.42 -0.76 2.69
C GLN A 21 -17.82 -0.41 3.20
N SER A 22 -17.91 0.68 3.96
CA SER A 22 -19.17 1.18 4.52
C SER A 22 -20.13 1.55 3.39
N SER A 23 -20.98 0.63 2.99
CA SER A 23 -22.14 0.86 2.14
C SER A 23 -23.28 1.42 2.99
N GLY A 24 -23.11 2.66 3.45
CA GLY A 24 -24.23 3.43 3.99
C GLY A 24 -25.26 3.73 2.89
N PRO A 25 -26.55 3.94 3.23
CA PRO A 25 -27.58 4.25 2.25
C PRO A 25 -27.20 5.51 1.47
N VAL A 26 -27.14 5.40 0.14
CA VAL A 26 -26.91 6.55 -0.74
C VAL A 26 -28.24 7.29 -0.86
N ALA A 27 -28.38 8.40 -0.14
CA ALA A 27 -29.56 9.26 -0.24
C ALA A 27 -29.78 9.71 -1.70
N SER A 28 -31.05 9.77 -2.12
CA SER A 28 -31.40 10.22 -3.48
C SER A 28 -30.99 11.68 -3.70
N PRO A 29 -30.76 12.13 -4.95
CA PRO A 29 -30.38 13.51 -5.24
C PRO A 29 -31.35 14.56 -4.68
N ALA A 30 -32.66 14.24 -4.66
CA ALA A 30 -33.69 15.10 -4.10
C ALA A 30 -33.62 15.19 -2.56
N GLU A 31 -33.34 14.08 -1.88
CA GLU A 31 -33.15 14.07 -0.42
C GLU A 31 -31.89 14.83 -0.03
N LEU A 32 -30.80 14.71 -0.81
CA LEU A 32 -29.57 15.48 -0.60
C LEU A 32 -29.81 16.99 -0.73
N ALA A 33 -30.56 17.43 -1.74
CA ALA A 33 -30.90 18.84 -1.93
C ALA A 33 -31.74 19.39 -0.76
N LYS A 34 -32.72 18.62 -0.28
CA LYS A 34 -33.55 18.99 0.88
C LYS A 34 -32.73 19.08 2.16
N LEU A 35 -31.79 18.15 2.37
CA LEU A 35 -30.85 18.18 3.50
C LEU A 35 -29.91 19.39 3.44
N GLU A 36 -29.44 19.78 2.25
CA GLU A 36 -28.63 20.99 2.08
C GLU A 36 -29.42 22.26 2.44
N GLN A 37 -30.68 22.38 1.99
CA GLN A 37 -31.55 23.51 2.35
C GLN A 37 -31.80 23.59 3.86
N GLN A 38 -32.08 22.46 4.51
CA GLN A 38 -32.29 22.41 5.95
C GLN A 38 -31.01 22.75 6.74
N ARG A 39 -29.84 22.42 6.19
CA ARG A 39 -28.53 22.72 6.81
C ARG A 39 -28.21 24.22 6.81
N VAL A 40 -28.63 24.97 5.78
CA VAL A 40 -28.43 26.43 5.72
C VAL A 40 -29.16 27.13 6.86
N VAL A 41 -30.36 26.67 7.21
CA VAL A 41 -31.18 27.24 8.31
C VAL A 41 -30.64 26.83 9.68
N THR A 42 -30.25 25.55 9.83
CA THR A 42 -29.83 25.01 11.13
C THR A 42 -28.37 25.31 11.47
N GLN A 43 -27.53 25.57 10.47
CA GLN A 43 -26.09 25.79 10.63
C GLN A 43 -25.60 26.94 9.72
N PRO A 44 -26.00 28.20 9.99
CA PRO A 44 -25.71 29.35 9.11
C PRO A 44 -24.21 29.66 8.96
N TYR A 45 -23.37 29.22 9.90
CA TYR A 45 -21.92 29.40 9.83
C TYR A 45 -21.16 28.18 9.27
N ASN A 46 -21.89 27.19 8.73
CA ASN A 46 -21.26 26.01 8.15
C ASN A 46 -20.76 26.30 6.72
N ASN A 47 -19.46 26.43 6.58
CA ASN A 47 -18.77 26.62 5.30
C ASN A 47 -18.53 25.33 4.50
N ALA A 48 -19.06 24.18 4.94
CA ALA A 48 -18.90 22.90 4.23
C ALA A 48 -19.29 22.95 2.74
N PRO A 49 -20.34 23.67 2.29
CA PRO A 49 -20.64 23.79 0.87
C PRO A 49 -19.53 24.49 0.07
N ILE A 50 -18.91 25.53 0.65
CA ILE A 50 -17.78 26.25 0.04
C ILE A 50 -16.60 25.28 -0.14
N TRP A 51 -16.25 24.53 0.90
CA TRP A 51 -15.16 23.55 0.84
C TRP A 51 -15.47 22.35 -0.04
N LYS A 52 -16.75 21.97 -0.20
CA LYS A 52 -17.18 20.93 -1.13
C LYS A 52 -16.97 21.37 -2.58
N ASN A 53 -17.24 22.63 -2.90
CA ASN A 53 -17.00 23.20 -4.23
C ASN A 53 -15.51 23.42 -4.51
N ALA A 54 -14.71 23.67 -3.47
CA ALA A 54 -13.26 23.79 -3.57
C ALA A 54 -12.54 22.43 -3.73
N ARG A 55 -13.20 21.33 -3.37
CA ARG A 55 -12.72 19.96 -3.65
C ARG A 55 -13.04 19.61 -5.10
N GLY A 56 -11.99 19.45 -5.90
CA GLY A 56 -12.07 19.10 -7.31
C GLY A 56 -11.13 19.94 -8.15
N ALA A 57 -11.00 19.60 -9.43
CA ALA A 57 -10.23 20.36 -10.41
C ALA A 57 -10.97 21.64 -10.85
N VAL A 58 -11.51 22.41 -9.90
CA VAL A 58 -12.06 23.74 -10.17
C VAL A 58 -10.87 24.67 -10.30
N GLU A 59 -10.50 24.95 -11.55
CA GLU A 59 -9.40 25.85 -11.87
C GLU A 59 -9.83 27.29 -11.60
N GLY A 60 -9.25 27.87 -10.55
CA GLY A 60 -9.31 29.30 -10.27
C GLY A 60 -8.22 30.06 -11.03
N TYR A 61 -8.25 31.38 -10.89
CA TYR A 61 -7.20 32.22 -11.44
C TYR A 61 -5.94 32.17 -10.58
N ALA A 62 -4.80 31.85 -11.19
CA ALA A 62 -3.49 32.00 -10.58
C ALA A 62 -2.58 32.80 -11.51
N SER A 63 -1.82 33.74 -10.95
CA SER A 63 -0.85 34.56 -11.70
C SER A 63 0.42 33.80 -12.06
N ILE A 64 0.65 32.64 -11.44
CA ILE A 64 1.82 31.79 -11.66
C ILE A 64 1.46 30.76 -12.74
N PRO A 65 2.26 30.65 -13.82
CA PRO A 65 2.04 29.65 -14.86
C PRO A 65 2.56 28.28 -14.38
N ALA A 66 1.79 27.61 -13.51
CA ALA A 66 2.08 26.23 -13.10
C ALA A 66 0.83 25.34 -13.26
N PRO A 67 0.99 24.06 -13.66
CA PRO A 67 -0.12 23.18 -14.06
C PRO A 67 -1.22 22.95 -13.00
N GLU A 68 -0.92 23.20 -11.73
CA GLU A 68 -1.81 22.98 -10.59
C GLU A 68 -2.11 24.30 -9.84
N ALA A 69 -1.60 25.45 -10.31
CA ALA A 69 -1.62 26.71 -9.55
C ALA A 69 -3.03 27.26 -9.34
N GLY A 70 -3.95 26.97 -10.26
CA GLY A 70 -5.36 27.33 -10.14
C GLY A 70 -6.17 26.38 -9.26
N VAL A 71 -5.63 25.24 -8.83
CA VAL A 71 -6.39 24.21 -8.09
C VAL A 71 -6.10 24.32 -6.59
N LEU A 72 -7.13 24.64 -5.80
CA LEU A 72 -6.98 24.79 -4.35
C LEU A 72 -6.82 23.44 -3.63
N ILE A 73 -7.58 22.41 -4.05
CA ILE A 73 -7.52 21.06 -3.47
C ILE A 73 -7.43 20.01 -4.58
N GLN A 74 -6.29 19.33 -4.66
CA GLN A 74 -6.09 18.23 -5.59
C GLN A 74 -6.70 16.93 -5.02
N ASP A 75 -7.96 16.66 -5.37
CA ASP A 75 -8.72 15.51 -4.85
C ASP A 75 -8.03 14.16 -5.12
N GLY A 76 -7.46 13.96 -6.31
CA GLY A 76 -6.77 12.71 -6.68
C GLY A 76 -5.59 12.41 -5.75
N GLY A 77 -4.71 13.38 -5.54
CA GLY A 77 -3.55 13.25 -4.66
C GLY A 77 -3.94 13.05 -3.19
N GLN A 78 -4.98 13.75 -2.71
CA GLN A 78 -5.47 13.59 -1.35
C GLN A 78 -6.10 12.21 -1.12
N ASN A 79 -6.90 11.72 -2.07
CA ASN A 79 -7.50 10.39 -2.00
C ASN A 79 -6.42 9.30 -2.02
N TRP A 80 -5.44 9.40 -2.92
CA TRP A 80 -4.32 8.46 -2.95
C TRP A 80 -3.54 8.48 -1.64
N ARG A 81 -3.22 9.66 -1.10
CA ARG A 81 -2.52 9.81 0.17
C ARG A 81 -3.30 9.18 1.33
N ALA A 82 -4.62 9.41 1.39
CA ALA A 82 -5.47 8.84 2.43
C ALA A 82 -5.52 7.31 2.34
N LEU A 83 -5.69 6.77 1.13
CA LEU A 83 -5.69 5.32 0.89
C LEU A 83 -4.33 4.69 1.21
N ARG A 84 -3.26 5.32 0.76
CA ARG A 84 -1.88 4.87 0.96
C ARG A 84 -1.52 4.83 2.45
N ASN A 85 -1.71 5.94 3.16
CA ASN A 85 -1.32 6.06 4.56
C ASN A 85 -2.25 5.31 5.52
N GLY A 86 -3.48 5.00 5.08
CA GLY A 86 -4.38 4.11 5.81
C GLY A 86 -4.14 2.67 5.40
N TRP A 87 -4.92 2.22 4.43
CA TRP A 87 -5.06 0.82 4.07
C TRP A 87 -3.76 0.16 3.60
N PHE A 88 -3.05 0.79 2.65
CA PHE A 88 -1.87 0.16 2.05
C PHE A 88 -0.70 0.06 3.03
N SER A 89 -0.46 1.08 3.86
CA SER A 89 0.59 1.00 4.88
C SER A 89 0.29 -0.14 5.87
N VAL A 90 -0.95 -0.27 6.35
CA VAL A 90 -1.30 -1.33 7.32
C VAL A 90 -1.15 -2.73 6.71
N ILE A 91 -1.71 -2.96 5.52
CA ILE A 91 -1.58 -4.26 4.84
C ILE A 91 -0.13 -4.55 4.49
N GLY A 92 0.59 -3.55 3.98
CA GLY A 92 2.01 -3.68 3.65
C GLY A 92 2.84 -4.11 4.86
N GLY A 93 2.58 -3.52 6.03
CA GLY A 93 3.25 -3.89 7.28
C GLY A 93 2.98 -5.35 7.67
N TRP A 94 1.71 -5.77 7.66
CA TRP A 94 1.34 -7.16 7.96
C TRP A 94 1.88 -8.16 6.93
N ALA A 95 1.93 -7.79 5.65
CA ALA A 95 2.50 -8.63 4.61
C ALA A 95 3.98 -8.92 4.85
N LEU A 96 4.76 -7.94 5.32
CA LEU A 96 6.17 -8.14 5.69
C LEU A 96 6.33 -9.08 6.88
N VAL A 97 5.51 -8.91 7.93
CA VAL A 97 5.50 -9.82 9.09
C VAL A 97 5.14 -11.23 8.65
N ALA A 98 4.09 -11.40 7.85
CA ALA A 98 3.66 -12.69 7.34
C ALA A 98 4.75 -13.36 6.48
N MET A 99 5.43 -12.61 5.61
CA MET A 99 6.53 -13.11 4.81
C MET A 99 7.69 -13.58 5.69
N MET A 100 8.05 -12.83 6.73
CA MET A 100 9.12 -13.25 7.62
C MET A 100 8.80 -14.49 8.42
N LEU A 101 7.56 -14.60 8.91
CA LEU A 101 7.08 -15.81 9.57
C LEU A 101 7.07 -17.00 8.60
N MET A 102 6.69 -16.79 7.34
CA MET A 102 6.68 -17.84 6.32
C MET A 102 8.09 -18.38 6.06
N ILE A 103 9.06 -17.49 5.82
CA ILE A 103 10.46 -17.88 5.57
C ILE A 103 11.05 -18.56 6.81
N GLY A 104 10.83 -18.01 8.00
CA GLY A 104 11.31 -18.59 9.26
C GLY A 104 10.73 -19.98 9.54
N SER A 105 9.42 -20.14 9.33
CA SER A 105 8.74 -21.43 9.51
C SER A 105 9.19 -22.46 8.48
N PHE A 106 9.37 -22.04 7.22
CA PHE A 106 9.91 -22.91 6.18
C PHE A 106 11.31 -23.39 6.52
N TYR A 107 12.19 -22.50 7.00
CA TYR A 107 13.53 -22.86 7.44
C TYR A 107 13.51 -23.84 8.62
N ALA A 108 12.67 -23.59 9.63
CA ALA A 108 12.52 -24.50 10.77
C ALA A 108 12.02 -25.89 10.36
N TRP A 109 11.18 -25.98 9.33
CA TRP A 109 10.67 -27.26 8.84
C TRP A 109 11.67 -28.01 7.95
N LYS A 110 12.29 -27.32 6.98
CA LYS A 110 13.12 -27.96 5.95
C LYS A 110 14.60 -28.08 6.33
N GLY A 111 15.09 -27.20 7.21
CA GLY A 111 16.50 -27.09 7.56
C GLY A 111 17.37 -26.53 6.43
N THR A 112 18.68 -26.66 6.57
CA THR A 112 19.67 -26.23 5.56
C THR A 112 19.80 -27.26 4.44
N MET A 113 20.07 -26.80 3.23
CA MET A 113 20.45 -27.70 2.13
C MET A 113 21.90 -28.16 2.35
N GLN A 114 22.07 -29.44 2.67
CA GLN A 114 23.38 -30.06 2.83
C GLN A 114 23.86 -30.69 1.52
N LEU A 115 25.18 -30.90 1.40
CA LEU A 115 25.72 -31.72 0.34
C LEU A 115 25.26 -33.17 0.52
N HIS A 116 24.97 -33.86 -0.58
CA HIS A 116 24.60 -35.27 -0.55
C HIS A 116 25.81 -36.15 -0.21
N ASP A 117 27.00 -35.73 -0.64
CA ASP A 117 28.26 -36.45 -0.47
C ASP A 117 29.27 -35.64 0.36
N SER A 118 30.27 -36.34 0.89
CA SER A 118 31.37 -35.73 1.63
C SER A 118 32.17 -34.74 0.76
N PRO A 119 32.62 -33.61 1.31
CA PRO A 119 33.45 -32.65 0.57
C PRO A 119 34.73 -33.31 0.03
N THR A 120 34.95 -33.23 -1.28
CA THR A 120 36.10 -33.85 -1.96
C THR A 120 37.38 -33.01 -1.87
N GLY A 121 37.32 -31.82 -1.26
CA GLY A 121 38.45 -30.88 -1.13
C GLY A 121 38.85 -30.17 -2.43
N ARG A 122 38.22 -30.50 -3.57
CA ARG A 122 38.47 -29.87 -4.86
C ARG A 122 37.39 -28.82 -5.15
N MET A 123 37.79 -27.58 -5.33
CA MET A 123 36.88 -26.50 -5.72
C MET A 123 36.74 -26.47 -7.24
N MET A 124 35.51 -26.23 -7.71
CA MET A 124 35.21 -25.98 -9.11
C MET A 124 34.60 -24.59 -9.25
N GLU A 125 34.88 -23.93 -10.38
CA GLU A 125 34.22 -22.67 -10.69
C GLU A 125 32.74 -22.92 -10.97
N ARG A 126 31.88 -22.59 -10.00
CA ARG A 126 30.42 -22.73 -10.14
C ARG A 126 29.79 -21.55 -10.88
N PHE A 127 30.34 -20.36 -10.67
CA PHE A 127 29.88 -19.10 -11.23
C PHE A 127 31.07 -18.26 -11.65
N THR A 128 31.05 -17.75 -12.86
CA THR A 128 32.03 -16.83 -13.43
C THR A 128 31.98 -15.46 -12.75
N LEU A 129 33.00 -14.64 -12.97
CA LEU A 129 33.03 -13.27 -12.44
C LEU A 129 31.83 -12.46 -12.92
N LEU A 130 31.49 -12.53 -14.21
CA LEU A 130 30.38 -11.77 -14.79
C LEU A 130 29.03 -12.15 -14.17
N GLU A 131 28.78 -13.45 -13.95
CA GLU A 131 27.56 -13.93 -13.31
C GLU A 131 27.43 -13.43 -11.87
N ARG A 132 28.54 -13.43 -11.11
CA ARG A 132 28.56 -12.88 -9.74
C ARG A 132 28.30 -11.38 -9.76
N MET A 133 28.92 -10.64 -10.68
CA MET A 133 28.70 -9.19 -10.80
C MET A 133 27.24 -8.86 -11.16
N ALA A 134 26.65 -9.59 -12.11
CA ALA A 134 25.24 -9.44 -12.44
C ALA A 134 24.34 -9.73 -11.23
N HIS A 135 24.60 -10.85 -10.53
CA HIS A 135 23.84 -11.22 -9.34
C HIS A 135 23.92 -10.15 -8.24
N TRP A 136 25.12 -9.67 -7.92
CA TRP A 136 25.32 -8.64 -6.90
C TRP A 136 24.75 -7.29 -7.33
N GLY A 137 24.87 -6.91 -8.60
CA GLY A 137 24.25 -5.70 -9.15
C GLY A 137 22.73 -5.72 -8.98
N THR A 138 22.09 -6.84 -9.31
CA THR A 138 20.66 -7.04 -9.08
C THR A 138 20.33 -7.02 -7.59
N ALA A 139 21.02 -7.80 -6.76
CA ALA A 139 20.75 -7.90 -5.32
C ALA A 139 20.84 -6.54 -4.61
N ILE A 140 21.86 -5.74 -4.93
CA ILE A 140 22.05 -4.40 -4.37
C ILE A 140 20.92 -3.47 -4.85
N SER A 141 20.59 -3.49 -6.14
CA SER A 141 19.51 -2.66 -6.70
C SER A 141 18.17 -2.95 -6.04
N PHE A 142 17.81 -4.23 -5.90
CA PHE A 142 16.60 -4.64 -5.19
C PHE A 142 16.61 -4.24 -3.72
N SER A 143 17.77 -4.34 -3.05
CA SER A 143 17.89 -3.94 -1.64
C SER A 143 17.68 -2.44 -1.45
N VAL A 144 18.27 -1.61 -2.31
CA VAL A 144 18.08 -0.14 -2.29
C VAL A 144 16.63 0.22 -2.59
N LEU A 145 16.00 -0.43 -3.57
CA LEU A 145 14.58 -0.23 -3.88
C LEU A 145 13.66 -0.66 -2.73
N ALA A 146 13.95 -1.79 -2.08
CA ALA A 146 13.19 -2.25 -0.93
C ALA A 146 13.30 -1.26 0.23
N ILE A 147 14.52 -0.84 0.61
CA ILE A 147 14.75 0.10 1.71
C ILE A 147 14.09 1.45 1.42
N SER A 148 14.29 2.01 0.23
CA SER A 148 13.66 3.27 -0.16
C SER A 148 12.14 3.16 -0.20
N GLY A 149 11.58 2.06 -0.72
CA GLY A 149 10.15 1.79 -0.68
C GLY A 149 9.58 1.76 0.74
N LEU A 150 10.29 1.11 1.68
CA LEU A 150 9.89 1.08 3.09
C LEU A 150 9.94 2.47 3.73
N ILE A 151 11.01 3.24 3.50
CA ILE A 151 11.14 4.61 4.00
C ILE A 151 10.01 5.49 3.45
N LEU A 152 9.71 5.39 2.16
CA LEU A 152 8.61 6.14 1.58
C LEU A 152 7.28 5.73 2.23
N LEU A 153 6.98 4.43 2.33
CA LEU A 153 5.68 3.93 2.79
C LEU A 153 5.41 4.24 4.27
N PHE A 154 6.42 4.13 5.13
CA PHE A 154 6.27 4.21 6.58
C PHE A 154 6.92 5.42 7.24
N GLY A 155 7.84 6.12 6.57
CA GLY A 155 8.70 7.14 7.19
C GLY A 155 8.02 8.41 7.69
N LYS A 156 6.72 8.59 7.43
CA LYS A 156 5.91 9.71 7.97
C LYS A 156 4.93 9.27 9.07
N THR A 157 4.62 7.98 9.12
CA THR A 157 3.54 7.42 9.97
C THR A 157 4.07 6.71 11.21
N LEU A 158 5.36 6.34 11.22
CA LEU A 158 6.12 5.96 12.41
C LEU A 158 6.66 7.22 13.09
#